data_AF-A0A973P994-F1
#
_entry.id   AF-A0A973P994-F1
#
_cell.length_a   1.000
_cell.length_b   1.000
_cell.length_c   1.000
_cell.angle_alpha   90.00
_cell.angle_beta   90.00
_cell.angle_gamma   90.00
#
_symmetry.space_group_name_H-M   'P 1'
#
loop_
_entity.id
_entity.type
_entity.pdbx_description
1 polymer ?
#
loop_
_entity_poly.entity_id
_entity_poly.type
_entity_poly.pdbx_seq_one_letter_code
_entity_poly.pdbx_strand_id
1 'polypeptide(L)'
;MRTFELDADRRIGGPYTLAAALLDRLVPEALDHRPELVAAYDVELRVAAPRLRAQVPVRRRTLADGLPSAQRILIPGLRRSLRIANGLAEFVRGHLAAAGPLRLVVANLGEADHTDAELVEVLRRRIDPALLLVEEGPSAPGDGPLCIDFGRFRDEGFHHAMVESGLETLRGMAYEDGPEEWQTLVQRVASALEAVEREEEARELYDRARRESTDPKHRATIAYATAMILVRHHDPARRDPDEA
;
A
#
# COMPACT_ATOMS: atom_id res chain seq x y z
N MET A 1 4.19 31.74 2.78
CA MET A 1 4.00 30.28 2.88
C MET A 1 3.18 29.83 1.67
N ARG A 2 3.71 28.92 0.85
CA ARG A 2 2.96 28.38 -0.31
C ARG A 2 1.79 27.54 0.20
N THR A 3 0.70 27.42 -0.56
CA THR A 3 -0.44 26.57 -0.17
C THR A 3 -0.75 25.59 -1.29
N PHE A 4 -0.83 24.30 -0.96
CA PHE A 4 -1.36 23.25 -1.81
C PHE A 4 -2.65 22.72 -1.22
N GLU A 5 -3.64 22.50 -2.07
CA GLU A 5 -4.90 21.84 -1.75
C GLU A 5 -4.94 20.56 -2.56
N LEU A 6 -4.89 19.42 -1.88
CA LEU A 6 -4.77 18.10 -2.51
C LEU A 6 -5.85 17.17 -1.95
N ASP A 7 -6.31 16.27 -2.80
CA ASP A 7 -7.31 15.26 -2.46
C ASP A 7 -6.63 13.95 -2.06
N ALA A 8 -7.09 13.32 -0.99
CA ALA A 8 -6.59 12.06 -0.50
C ALA A 8 -7.49 10.86 -0.80
N ASP A 9 -8.63 11.03 -1.49
CA ASP A 9 -9.56 9.92 -1.76
C ASP A 9 -8.86 8.78 -2.53
N ARG A 10 -8.79 7.60 -1.90
CA ARG A 10 -8.15 6.40 -2.45
C ARG A 10 -8.74 5.95 -3.79
N ARG A 11 -9.94 6.39 -4.16
CA ARG A 11 -10.57 6.06 -5.45
C ARG A 11 -9.90 6.78 -6.62
N ILE A 12 -9.15 7.84 -6.38
CA ILE A 12 -8.44 8.58 -7.43
C ILE A 12 -7.22 7.79 -7.93
N GLY A 13 -6.38 7.28 -7.02
CA GLY A 13 -5.11 6.64 -7.37
C GLY A 13 -4.76 5.35 -6.62
N GLY A 14 -5.59 4.93 -5.65
CA GLY A 14 -5.27 3.87 -4.71
C GLY A 14 -4.18 4.31 -3.72
N PRO A 15 -3.29 3.38 -3.32
CA PRO A 15 -2.15 3.68 -2.46
C PRO A 15 -1.32 4.86 -2.94
N TYR A 16 -1.10 5.80 -2.03
CA TYR A 16 -0.32 7.04 -2.22
C TYR A 16 -0.97 8.05 -3.16
N THR A 17 -2.29 8.20 -3.13
CA THR A 17 -3.00 9.24 -3.89
C THR A 17 -2.53 10.65 -3.51
N LEU A 18 -2.61 11.00 -2.23
CA LEU A 18 -2.18 12.30 -1.72
C LEU A 18 -0.68 12.48 -1.92
N ALA A 19 0.11 11.47 -1.59
CA ALA A 19 1.56 11.53 -1.72
C ALA A 19 1.98 11.75 -3.18
N ALA A 20 1.39 11.03 -4.14
CA ALA A 20 1.68 11.23 -5.56
C ALA A 20 1.38 12.66 -6.00
N ALA A 21 0.22 13.20 -5.60
CA ALA A 21 -0.19 14.56 -5.93
C ALA A 21 0.75 15.62 -5.33
N LEU A 22 1.25 15.40 -4.10
CA LEU A 22 2.25 16.27 -3.47
C LEU A 22 3.59 16.19 -4.22
N LEU A 23 4.05 14.98 -4.52
CA LEU A 23 5.33 14.76 -5.20
C LEU A 23 5.34 15.31 -6.63
N ASP A 24 4.21 15.26 -7.35
CA ASP A 24 4.06 15.88 -8.66
C ASP A 24 4.32 17.40 -8.62
N ARG A 25 4.15 18.05 -7.46
CA ARG A 25 4.50 19.47 -7.26
C ARG A 25 5.94 19.68 -6.83
N LEU A 26 6.45 18.84 -5.92
CA LEU A 26 7.75 19.06 -5.29
C LEU A 26 8.93 18.52 -6.11
N VAL A 27 8.76 17.38 -6.79
CA VAL A 27 9.86 16.68 -7.47
C VAL A 27 10.42 17.46 -8.66
N PRO A 28 9.63 18.08 -9.55
CA PRO A 28 10.18 18.88 -10.64
C PRO A 28 11.05 20.04 -10.14
N GLU A 29 10.57 20.80 -9.16
CA GLU A 29 11.34 21.90 -8.54
C GLU A 29 12.62 21.37 -7.85
N ALA A 30 12.53 20.22 -7.18
CA ALA A 30 13.70 19.58 -6.57
C ALA A 30 14.71 19.10 -7.62
N LEU A 31 14.29 18.63 -8.80
CA LEU A 31 15.18 18.23 -9.88
C LEU A 31 15.95 19.42 -10.46
N ASP A 32 15.32 20.58 -10.58
CA ASP A 32 15.93 21.79 -11.13
C ASP A 32 17.03 22.36 -10.22
N HIS A 33 16.85 22.25 -8.90
CA HIS A 33 17.73 22.91 -7.94
C HIS A 33 18.63 21.95 -7.16
N ARG A 34 18.17 20.72 -6.93
CA ARG A 34 18.77 19.74 -6.00
C ARG A 34 18.53 18.29 -6.45
N PRO A 35 18.99 17.89 -7.65
CA PRO A 35 18.78 16.54 -8.18
C PRO A 35 19.37 15.44 -7.28
N GLU A 36 20.38 15.74 -6.48
CA GLU A 36 20.96 14.83 -5.49
C GLU A 36 19.97 14.46 -4.37
N LEU A 37 19.09 15.39 -3.98
CA LEU A 37 18.02 15.10 -3.01
C LEU A 37 17.04 14.09 -3.58
N VAL A 38 16.61 14.30 -4.83
CA VAL A 38 15.70 13.39 -5.54
C VAL A 38 16.34 12.00 -5.70
N ALA A 39 17.63 11.96 -6.03
CA ALA A 39 18.38 10.71 -6.15
C ALA A 39 18.55 9.97 -4.81
N ALA A 40 18.66 10.69 -3.69
CA ALA A 40 18.81 10.10 -2.36
C ALA A 40 17.54 9.42 -1.83
N TYR A 41 16.37 9.83 -2.34
CA TYR A 41 15.05 9.29 -1.96
C TYR A 41 14.33 8.61 -3.14
N ASP A 42 15.10 8.08 -4.11
CA ASP A 42 14.56 7.50 -5.34
C ASP A 42 13.55 6.37 -5.11
N VAL A 43 13.79 5.47 -4.16
CA VAL A 43 12.89 4.35 -3.84
C VAL A 43 11.54 4.88 -3.39
N GLU A 44 11.54 5.79 -2.42
CA GLU A 44 10.33 6.35 -1.83
C GLU A 44 9.48 7.09 -2.86
N LEU A 45 10.12 7.96 -3.64
CA LEU A 45 9.47 8.74 -4.69
C LEU A 45 8.87 7.85 -5.78
N ARG A 46 9.58 6.79 -6.19
CA ARG A 46 9.12 5.88 -7.25
C ARG A 46 8.03 4.91 -6.81
N VAL A 47 7.94 4.63 -5.51
CA VAL A 47 6.90 3.80 -4.91
C VAL A 47 5.61 4.61 -4.74
N ALA A 48 5.71 5.81 -4.18
CA ALA A 48 4.57 6.68 -3.91
C ALA A 48 4.02 7.35 -5.18
N ALA A 49 4.89 7.76 -6.12
CA ALA A 49 4.50 8.41 -7.36
C ALA A 49 5.01 7.64 -8.59
N PRO A 50 4.34 6.55 -9.02
CA PRO A 50 4.76 5.77 -10.18
C PRO A 50 4.90 6.59 -11.48
N ARG A 51 4.13 7.66 -11.63
CA ARG A 51 4.19 8.57 -12.80
C ARG A 51 5.53 9.31 -12.91
N LEU A 52 6.22 9.52 -11.78
CA LEU A 52 7.51 10.19 -11.74
C LEU A 52 8.69 9.24 -12.02
N ARG A 53 8.46 7.94 -12.26
CA ARG A 53 9.52 6.95 -12.52
C ARG A 53 10.39 7.27 -13.74
N ALA A 54 9.90 8.05 -14.70
CA ALA A 54 10.72 8.48 -15.84
C ALA A 54 11.71 9.60 -15.47
N GLN A 55 11.40 10.39 -14.44
CA GLN A 55 12.17 11.57 -14.03
C GLN A 55 13.07 11.27 -12.82
N VAL A 56 12.63 10.40 -11.90
CA VAL A 56 13.39 10.03 -10.70
C VAL A 56 14.40 8.94 -11.06
N PRO A 57 15.72 9.19 -10.96
CA PRO A 57 16.74 8.23 -11.35
C PRO A 57 16.68 6.97 -10.47
N VAL A 58 17.01 5.80 -11.03
CA VAL A 58 17.13 4.57 -10.22
C VAL A 58 18.57 4.42 -9.75
N ARG A 59 18.81 4.68 -8.47
CA ARG A 59 20.12 4.56 -7.82
C ARG A 59 20.22 3.28 -7.00
N ARG A 60 19.14 2.90 -6.31
CA ARG A 60 19.11 1.75 -5.42
C ARG A 60 18.21 0.67 -6.04
N ARG A 61 18.79 -0.49 -6.36
CA ARG A 61 18.06 -1.67 -6.85
C ARG A 61 18.35 -2.87 -5.99
N THR A 62 17.32 -3.67 -5.75
CA THR A 62 17.46 -5.00 -5.19
C THR A 62 17.70 -6.01 -6.31
N LEU A 63 18.21 -7.20 -5.96
CA LEU A 63 18.32 -8.31 -6.92
C LEU A 63 16.94 -8.69 -7.49
N ALA A 64 15.88 -8.58 -6.69
CA ALA A 64 14.51 -8.92 -7.10
C ALA A 64 13.98 -8.02 -8.23
N ASP A 65 14.46 -6.77 -8.32
CA ASP A 65 14.01 -5.82 -9.35
C ASP A 65 14.37 -6.30 -10.77
N GLY A 66 15.45 -7.06 -10.90
CA GLY A 66 15.91 -7.66 -12.17
C GLY A 66 15.25 -8.99 -12.50
N LEU A 67 14.53 -9.61 -11.56
CA LEU A 67 13.89 -10.90 -11.76
C LEU A 67 12.52 -10.75 -12.46
N PRO A 68 12.09 -11.73 -13.27
CA PRO A 68 10.71 -11.85 -13.72
C PRO A 68 9.72 -11.88 -12.55
N SER A 69 8.50 -11.36 -12.73
CA SER A 69 7.48 -11.31 -11.67
C SER A 69 7.20 -12.68 -11.04
N ALA A 70 7.16 -13.75 -11.85
CA ALA A 70 6.97 -15.13 -11.38
C ALA A 70 8.07 -15.63 -10.42
N GLN A 71 9.27 -15.03 -10.46
CA GLN A 71 10.40 -15.37 -9.58
C GLN A 71 10.46 -14.48 -8.33
N ARG A 72 9.66 -13.41 -8.26
CA ARG A 72 9.56 -12.52 -7.10
C ARG A 72 8.61 -13.13 -6.08
N ILE A 73 9.16 -13.97 -5.21
CA ILE A 73 8.38 -14.68 -4.17
C ILE A 73 8.29 -13.91 -2.85
N LEU A 74 9.19 -12.95 -2.61
CA LEU A 74 9.19 -12.15 -1.38
C LEU A 74 8.19 -11.01 -1.51
N ILE A 75 7.17 -11.03 -0.67
CA ILE A 75 6.23 -9.92 -0.49
C ILE A 75 6.77 -9.03 0.63
N PRO A 76 6.87 -7.70 0.44
CA PRO A 76 7.34 -6.85 1.51
C PRO A 76 6.45 -6.89 2.75
N GLY A 77 7.06 -6.92 3.93
CA GLY A 77 6.33 -6.94 5.20
C GLY A 77 5.56 -5.65 5.49
N LEU A 78 4.59 -5.74 6.41
CA LEU A 78 3.63 -4.69 6.76
C LEU A 78 4.26 -3.30 6.97
N ARG A 79 5.38 -3.24 7.70
CA ARG A 79 6.07 -1.97 8.02
C ARG A 79 6.80 -1.32 6.83
N ARG A 80 6.62 -1.81 5.59
CA ARG A 80 7.22 -1.16 4.42
C ARG A 80 6.62 0.21 4.16
N SER A 81 5.29 0.36 4.23
CA SER A 81 4.65 1.67 4.05
C SER A 81 5.22 2.70 5.01
N LEU A 82 5.39 2.33 6.30
CA LEU A 82 5.96 3.23 7.30
C LEU A 82 7.39 3.66 6.96
N ARG A 83 8.23 2.75 6.45
CA ARG A 83 9.59 3.08 6.03
C ARG A 83 9.58 4.05 4.85
N ILE A 84 8.69 3.84 3.89
CA ILE A 84 8.50 4.76 2.75
C ILE A 84 8.01 6.12 3.24
N ALA A 85 7.01 6.17 4.12
CA ALA A 85 6.50 7.40 4.71
C ALA A 85 7.58 8.20 5.46
N ASN A 86 8.45 7.53 6.22
CA ASN A 86 9.58 8.19 6.87
C ASN A 86 10.55 8.79 5.86
N GLY A 87 10.92 8.07 4.80
CA GLY A 87 11.82 8.60 3.77
C GLY A 87 11.17 9.74 2.97
N LEU A 88 9.87 9.67 2.68
CA LEU A 88 9.12 10.77 2.08
C LEU A 88 9.13 12.02 2.98
N ALA A 89 8.95 11.86 4.29
CA ALA A 89 9.03 12.99 5.22
C ALA A 89 10.43 13.62 5.24
N GLU A 90 11.51 12.83 5.14
CA GLU A 90 12.86 13.37 5.03
C GLU A 90 13.11 14.08 3.70
N PHE A 91 12.57 13.57 2.59
CA PHE A 91 12.57 14.26 1.29
C PHE A 91 11.85 15.61 1.37
N VAL A 92 10.61 15.62 1.89
CA VAL A 92 9.79 16.84 2.01
C VAL A 92 10.48 17.86 2.90
N ARG A 93 10.97 17.45 4.08
CA ARG A 93 11.74 18.32 4.99
C ARG A 93 12.98 18.89 4.29
N GLY A 94 13.74 18.04 3.60
CA GLY A 94 14.94 18.43 2.87
C GLY A 94 14.67 19.43 1.75
N HIS A 95 13.56 19.26 1.03
CA HIS A 95 13.13 20.18 -0.04
C HIS A 95 12.66 21.52 0.54
N LEU A 96 11.76 21.51 1.53
CA LEU A 96 11.19 22.72 2.12
C LEU A 96 12.23 23.56 2.88
N ALA A 97 13.27 22.93 3.45
CA ALA A 97 14.37 23.67 4.08
C ALA A 97 15.08 24.64 3.11
N ALA A 98 15.07 24.35 1.81
CA ALA A 98 15.62 25.24 0.77
C ALA A 98 14.52 26.09 0.09
N ALA A 99 13.36 25.50 -0.19
CA ALA A 99 12.29 26.13 -0.96
C ALA A 99 11.31 26.97 -0.11
N GLY A 100 11.45 26.93 1.21
CA GLY A 100 10.62 27.65 2.17
C GLY A 100 9.32 26.93 2.58
N PRO A 101 8.58 27.47 3.56
CA PRO A 101 7.44 26.80 4.19
C PRO A 101 6.24 26.55 3.26
N LEU A 102 5.55 25.44 3.53
CA LEU A 102 4.36 24.98 2.81
C LEU A 102 3.19 24.73 3.77
N ARG A 103 2.00 25.16 3.36
CA ARG A 103 0.71 24.74 3.92
C ARG A 103 0.09 23.70 2.98
N LEU A 104 -0.25 22.55 3.51
CA LEU A 104 -0.90 21.45 2.80
C LEU A 104 -2.30 21.26 3.40
N VAL A 105 -3.32 21.59 2.62
CA VAL A 105 -4.72 21.31 2.96
C VAL A 105 -5.12 20.01 2.28
N VAL A 106 -5.56 19.04 3.06
CA VAL A 106 -5.88 17.68 2.60
C VAL A 106 -7.38 17.45 2.59
N ALA A 107 -8.00 17.53 1.42
CA ALA A 107 -9.40 17.16 1.25
C ALA A 107 -9.58 15.64 1.35
N ASN A 108 -10.74 15.20 1.82
CA ASN A 108 -11.13 13.79 1.93
C ASN A 108 -10.13 12.91 2.69
N LEU A 109 -9.48 13.44 3.74
CA LEU A 109 -8.51 12.68 4.54
C LEU A 109 -9.12 11.40 5.15
N GLY A 110 -10.40 11.42 5.52
CA GLY A 110 -11.11 10.22 5.99
C GLY A 110 -11.28 9.12 4.92
N GLU A 111 -11.25 9.50 3.64
CA GLU A 111 -11.30 8.57 2.51
C GLU A 111 -9.90 8.11 2.05
N ALA A 112 -8.84 8.56 2.72
CA ALA A 112 -7.46 8.18 2.39
C ALA A 112 -7.19 6.71 2.65
N ASP A 113 -6.45 6.07 1.74
CA ASP A 113 -5.95 4.72 1.99
C ASP A 113 -4.94 4.73 3.15
N HIS A 114 -4.62 3.53 3.65
CA HIS A 114 -3.68 3.37 4.77
C HIS A 114 -2.33 4.08 4.54
N THR A 115 -1.79 4.06 3.32
CA THR A 115 -0.47 4.63 3.01
C THR A 115 -0.46 6.16 3.09
N ASP A 116 -1.51 6.83 2.62
CA ASP A 116 -1.65 8.28 2.76
C ASP A 116 -1.98 8.72 4.19
N ALA A 117 -2.87 7.99 4.88
CA ALA A 117 -3.16 8.24 6.29
C ALA A 117 -1.89 8.11 7.15
N GLU A 118 -1.10 7.04 6.94
CA GLU A 118 0.18 6.85 7.62
C GLU A 118 1.20 7.95 7.26
N LEU A 119 1.25 8.38 6.00
CA LEU A 119 2.11 9.48 5.58
C LEU A 119 1.76 10.79 6.30
N VAL A 120 0.48 11.15 6.38
CA VAL A 120 0.03 12.38 7.04
C VAL A 120 0.43 12.39 8.51
N GLU A 121 0.26 11.27 9.22
CA GLU A 121 0.70 11.13 10.61
C GLU A 121 2.22 11.27 10.74
N VAL A 122 2.99 10.68 9.83
CA VAL A 122 4.45 10.80 9.82
C VAL A 122 4.89 12.24 9.54
N LEU A 123 4.26 12.93 8.58
CA LEU A 123 4.57 14.34 8.25
C LEU A 123 4.31 15.25 9.45
N ARG A 124 3.12 15.15 10.05
CA ARG A 124 2.73 15.94 11.24
C ARG A 124 3.66 15.70 12.43
N ARG A 125 4.12 14.46 12.62
CA ARG A 125 5.00 14.10 13.74
C ARG A 125 6.46 14.53 13.52
N ARG A 126 6.96 14.48 12.29
CA ARG A 126 8.41 14.59 12.01
C ARG A 126 8.84 15.94 11.46
N ILE A 127 7.93 16.73 10.89
CA ILE A 127 8.27 18.02 10.28
C ILE A 127 7.74 19.14 11.15
N ASP A 128 8.59 20.12 11.43
CA ASP A 128 8.22 21.31 12.19
C ASP A 128 7.00 22.00 11.53
N PRO A 129 5.91 22.31 12.27
CA PRO A 129 4.75 23.01 11.74
C PRO A 129 5.07 24.39 11.14
N ALA A 130 6.17 25.02 11.54
CA ALA A 130 6.66 26.26 10.93
C ALA A 130 7.19 26.05 9.50
N LEU A 131 7.54 24.81 9.14
CA LEU A 131 8.02 24.42 7.81
C LEU A 131 6.94 23.73 6.97
N LEU A 132 6.17 22.82 7.57
CA LEU A 132 5.03 22.16 6.94
C LEU A 132 3.81 22.15 7.85
N LEU A 133 2.79 22.91 7.49
CA LEU A 133 1.49 22.90 8.16
C LEU A 133 0.53 21.99 7.39
N VAL A 134 0.15 20.84 7.97
CA VAL A 134 -0.82 19.90 7.37
C VAL A 134 -2.19 20.04 8.04
N GLU A 135 -3.16 20.55 7.29
CA GLU A 135 -4.53 20.77 7.76
C GLU A 135 -5.51 19.87 7.03
N GLU A 136 -6.56 19.46 7.72
CA GLU A 136 -7.67 18.74 7.11
C GLU A 136 -8.57 19.73 6.36
N GLY A 137 -8.87 19.39 5.11
CA GLY A 137 -9.74 20.14 4.21
C GLY A 137 -11.19 19.62 4.24
N PRO A 138 -12.02 20.05 3.30
CA PRO A 138 -13.39 19.56 3.19
C PRO A 138 -13.41 18.04 2.90
N SER A 139 -14.48 17.39 3.35
CA SER A 139 -14.76 16.00 3.03
C SER A 139 -16.10 15.89 2.31
N ALA A 140 -16.11 15.14 1.21
CA ALA A 140 -17.28 14.69 0.49
C ALA A 140 -17.20 13.16 0.33
N PRO A 141 -18.35 12.46 0.23
CA PRO A 141 -18.34 11.04 -0.06
C PRO A 141 -17.61 10.76 -1.38
N GLY A 142 -16.65 9.84 -1.35
CA GLY A 142 -15.97 9.37 -2.55
C GLY A 142 -16.94 8.62 -3.47
N ASP A 143 -16.79 8.83 -4.78
CA ASP A 143 -17.55 8.11 -5.82
C ASP A 143 -16.63 7.22 -6.65
N GLY A 144 -17.18 6.14 -7.20
CA GLY A 144 -16.47 5.21 -8.07
C GLY A 144 -15.81 4.01 -7.37
N PRO A 145 -15.24 3.10 -8.18
CA PRO A 145 -14.67 1.85 -7.68
C PRO A 145 -13.31 2.08 -7.01
N LEU A 146 -12.96 1.16 -6.09
CA LEU A 146 -11.61 1.10 -5.54
C LEU A 146 -10.59 0.67 -6.60
N CYS A 147 -9.34 1.10 -6.44
CA CYS A 147 -8.23 0.68 -7.30
C CYS A 147 -7.98 -0.83 -7.18
N ILE A 148 -7.83 -1.53 -8.32
CA ILE A 148 -7.66 -3.00 -8.40
C ILE A 148 -6.27 -3.43 -8.89
N ASP A 149 -5.23 -2.61 -8.69
CA ASP A 149 -3.85 -2.95 -9.07
C ASP A 149 -3.22 -3.98 -8.10
N PHE A 150 -3.80 -5.19 -8.06
CA PHE A 150 -3.39 -6.27 -7.18
C PHE A 150 -1.94 -6.71 -7.42
N GLY A 151 -1.42 -6.51 -8.64
CA GLY A 151 -0.01 -6.75 -8.96
C GLY A 151 0.89 -5.81 -8.16
N ARG A 152 0.65 -4.50 -8.24
CA ARG A 152 1.39 -3.51 -7.46
C ARG A 152 1.17 -3.68 -5.96
N PHE A 153 -0.06 -3.96 -5.53
CA PHE A 153 -0.34 -4.12 -4.10
C PHE A 153 0.49 -5.26 -3.49
N ARG A 154 0.59 -6.39 -4.20
CA ARG A 154 1.47 -7.50 -3.81
C ARG A 154 2.94 -7.09 -3.86
N ASP A 155 3.40 -6.57 -4.99
CA ASP A 155 4.83 -6.34 -5.22
C ASP A 155 5.40 -5.23 -4.30
N GLU A 156 4.56 -4.27 -3.90
CA GLU A 156 4.93 -3.17 -3.00
C GLU A 156 4.56 -3.43 -1.53
N GLY A 157 3.78 -4.48 -1.24
CA GLY A 157 3.33 -4.83 0.11
C GLY A 157 2.23 -3.89 0.65
N PHE A 158 1.33 -3.42 -0.20
CA PHE A 158 0.17 -2.61 0.19
C PHE A 158 -0.97 -3.51 0.69
N HIS A 159 -0.73 -4.17 1.82
CA HIS A 159 -1.63 -5.19 2.38
C HIS A 159 -3.03 -4.64 2.67
N HIS A 160 -3.14 -3.45 3.27
CA HIS A 160 -4.44 -2.84 3.54
C HIS A 160 -5.28 -2.61 2.26
N ALA A 161 -4.65 -2.13 1.19
CA ALA A 161 -5.33 -1.93 -0.09
C ALA A 161 -5.66 -3.26 -0.79
N MET A 162 -4.79 -4.28 -0.67
CA MET A 162 -5.09 -5.64 -1.14
C MET A 162 -6.32 -6.20 -0.45
N VAL A 163 -6.43 -6.05 0.88
CA VAL A 163 -7.58 -6.52 1.64
C VAL A 163 -8.85 -5.78 1.24
N GLU A 164 -8.82 -4.44 1.22
CA GLU A 164 -10.00 -3.62 0.95
C GLU A 164 -10.54 -3.87 -0.47
N SER A 165 -9.72 -3.61 -1.50
CA SER A 165 -10.14 -3.77 -2.90
C SER A 165 -10.36 -5.24 -3.27
N GLY A 166 -9.56 -6.15 -2.70
CA GLY A 166 -9.63 -7.56 -3.02
C GLY A 166 -10.87 -8.23 -2.44
N LEU A 167 -11.25 -7.91 -1.19
CA LEU A 167 -12.52 -8.39 -0.63
C LEU A 167 -13.72 -7.84 -1.41
N GLU A 168 -13.71 -6.55 -1.77
CA GLU A 168 -14.77 -5.96 -2.60
C GLU A 168 -14.90 -6.69 -3.95
N THR A 169 -13.77 -6.96 -4.60
CA THR A 169 -13.74 -7.68 -5.88
C THR A 169 -14.24 -9.12 -5.72
N LEU A 170 -13.81 -9.83 -4.68
CA LEU A 170 -14.22 -11.22 -4.39
C LEU A 170 -15.71 -11.37 -4.02
N ARG A 171 -16.39 -10.29 -3.60
CA ARG A 171 -17.86 -10.31 -3.41
C ARG A 171 -18.60 -10.45 -4.73
N GLY A 172 -18.07 -9.86 -5.80
CA GLY A 172 -18.66 -9.88 -7.14
C GLY A 172 -18.20 -11.04 -8.03
N MET A 173 -17.24 -11.86 -7.58
CA MET A 173 -16.71 -12.97 -8.38
C MET A 173 -17.27 -14.32 -7.90
N ALA A 174 -17.76 -15.12 -8.85
CA ALA A 174 -18.04 -16.54 -8.67
C ALA A 174 -16.82 -17.38 -9.10
N TYR A 175 -16.61 -18.51 -8.43
CA TYR A 175 -15.52 -19.42 -8.78
C TYR A 175 -15.66 -19.98 -10.20
N GLU A 176 -16.88 -20.27 -10.64
CA GLU A 176 -17.15 -20.89 -11.94
C GLU A 176 -16.81 -19.98 -13.13
N ASP A 177 -16.87 -18.67 -12.94
CA ASP A 177 -16.67 -17.68 -14.02
C ASP A 177 -15.18 -17.50 -14.39
N GLY A 178 -14.27 -17.80 -13.47
CA GLY A 178 -12.83 -17.64 -13.65
C GLY A 178 -12.03 -18.28 -12.52
N PRO A 179 -11.90 -19.62 -12.50
CA PRO A 179 -11.28 -20.33 -11.39
C PRO A 179 -9.85 -19.87 -11.09
N GLU A 180 -9.02 -19.65 -12.10
CA GLU A 180 -7.60 -19.30 -11.90
C GLU A 180 -7.42 -17.91 -11.30
N GLU A 181 -8.15 -16.92 -11.82
CA GLU A 181 -8.15 -15.55 -11.34
C GLU A 181 -8.71 -15.47 -9.91
N TRP A 182 -9.82 -16.16 -9.67
CA TRP A 182 -10.47 -16.22 -8.36
C TRP A 182 -9.53 -16.82 -7.31
N GLN A 183 -8.93 -17.98 -7.61
CA GLN A 183 -7.97 -18.66 -6.74
C GLN A 183 -6.75 -17.78 -6.44
N THR A 184 -6.22 -17.11 -7.46
CA THR A 184 -5.08 -16.20 -7.32
C THR A 184 -5.42 -15.03 -6.40
N LEU A 185 -6.62 -14.44 -6.56
CA LEU A 185 -7.06 -13.32 -5.74
C LEU A 185 -7.32 -13.75 -4.30
N VAL A 186 -7.97 -14.88 -4.07
CA VAL A 186 -8.18 -15.45 -2.72
C VAL A 186 -6.86 -15.62 -1.99
N GLN A 187 -5.86 -16.24 -2.62
CA GLN A 187 -4.57 -16.44 -1.97
C GLN A 187 -3.90 -15.10 -1.62
N ARG A 188 -3.98 -14.10 -2.50
CA ARG A 188 -3.38 -12.78 -2.26
C ARG A 188 -4.10 -12.02 -1.14
N VAL A 189 -5.43 -12.05 -1.11
CA VAL A 189 -6.24 -11.38 -0.09
C VAL A 189 -6.06 -12.04 1.27
N ALA A 190 -6.08 -13.37 1.34
CA ALA A 190 -5.89 -14.09 2.59
C ALA A 190 -4.48 -13.86 3.17
N SER A 191 -3.43 -13.93 2.35
CA SER A 191 -2.08 -13.61 2.82
C SER A 191 -1.91 -12.15 3.24
N ALA A 192 -2.67 -11.21 2.64
CA ALA A 192 -2.68 -9.82 3.08
C ALA A 192 -3.46 -9.64 4.40
N LEU A 193 -4.56 -10.37 4.60
CA LEU A 193 -5.31 -10.43 5.86
C LEU A 193 -4.44 -10.93 7.00
N GLU A 194 -3.70 -12.03 6.79
CA GLU A 194 -2.72 -12.53 7.76
C GLU A 194 -1.65 -11.47 8.07
N ALA A 195 -1.15 -10.75 7.06
CA ALA A 195 -0.14 -9.72 7.25
C ALA A 195 -0.63 -8.49 8.01
N VAL A 196 -1.93 -8.22 8.05
CA VAL A 196 -2.55 -7.14 8.82
C VAL A 196 -3.24 -7.63 10.10
N GLU A 197 -2.89 -8.84 10.57
CA GLU A 197 -3.38 -9.42 11.82
C GLU A 197 -4.91 -9.58 11.85
N ARG A 198 -5.48 -10.01 10.72
CA ARG A 198 -6.91 -10.31 10.54
C ARG A 198 -7.12 -11.79 10.22
N GLU A 199 -6.54 -12.67 11.02
CA GLU A 199 -6.55 -14.11 10.82
C GLU A 199 -7.94 -14.74 10.77
N GLU A 200 -8.91 -14.23 11.53
CA GLU A 200 -10.30 -14.71 11.49
C GLU A 200 -10.88 -14.60 10.10
N GLU A 201 -10.74 -13.42 9.50
CA GLU A 201 -11.25 -13.15 8.15
C GLU A 201 -10.47 -13.93 7.10
N ALA A 202 -9.16 -14.13 7.30
CA ALA A 202 -8.37 -15.00 6.44
C ALA A 202 -8.89 -16.45 6.50
N ARG A 203 -9.20 -16.96 7.69
CA ARG A 203 -9.78 -18.29 7.90
C ARG A 203 -11.17 -18.41 7.28
N GLU A 204 -12.04 -17.42 7.45
CA GLU A 204 -13.37 -17.39 6.81
C GLU A 204 -13.26 -17.45 5.28
N LEU A 205 -12.31 -16.69 4.71
CA LEU A 205 -12.06 -16.69 3.27
C LEU A 205 -11.52 -18.04 2.79
N TYR A 206 -10.62 -18.67 3.53
CA TYR A 206 -10.13 -20.02 3.24
C TYR A 206 -11.22 -21.09 3.35
N ASP A 207 -12.08 -21.01 4.35
CA ASP A 207 -13.21 -21.92 4.50
C ASP A 207 -14.22 -21.77 3.35
N ARG A 208 -14.50 -20.55 2.91
CA ARG A 208 -15.27 -20.29 1.69
C ARG A 208 -14.60 -20.96 0.48
N ALA A 209 -13.30 -20.77 0.32
CA ALA A 209 -12.55 -21.30 -0.82
C ALA A 209 -12.47 -22.83 -0.86
N ARG A 210 -12.41 -23.49 0.29
CA ARG A 210 -12.50 -24.96 0.36
C ARG A 210 -13.85 -25.49 -0.10
N ARG A 211 -14.94 -24.77 0.17
CA ARG A 211 -16.30 -25.14 -0.25
C ARG A 211 -16.52 -24.93 -1.75
N GLU A 212 -16.08 -23.80 -2.27
CA GLU A 212 -16.35 -23.37 -3.66
C GLU A 212 -15.38 -23.99 -4.68
N SER A 213 -14.08 -24.05 -4.35
CA SER A 213 -13.08 -24.57 -5.30
C SER A 213 -13.30 -26.04 -5.59
N THR A 214 -13.15 -26.46 -6.84
CA THR A 214 -13.15 -27.88 -7.25
C THR A 214 -11.76 -28.42 -7.58
N ASP A 215 -10.74 -27.58 -7.63
CA ASP A 215 -9.36 -27.97 -7.90
C ASP A 215 -8.71 -28.61 -6.65
N PRO A 216 -8.30 -29.89 -6.71
CA PRO A 216 -7.63 -30.55 -5.60
C PRO A 216 -6.35 -29.85 -5.14
N LYS A 217 -5.58 -29.25 -6.06
CA LYS A 217 -4.31 -28.58 -5.72
C LYS A 217 -4.57 -27.31 -4.93
N HIS A 218 -5.54 -26.50 -5.37
CA HIS A 218 -5.97 -25.32 -4.64
C HIS A 218 -6.53 -25.66 -3.26
N ARG A 219 -7.41 -26.67 -3.16
CA ARG A 219 -7.94 -27.15 -1.86
C ARG A 219 -6.84 -27.57 -0.88
N ALA A 220 -5.83 -28.29 -1.36
CA ALA A 220 -4.67 -28.68 -0.55
C ALA A 220 -3.85 -27.46 -0.10
N THR A 221 -3.67 -26.48 -0.98
CA THR A 221 -2.98 -25.21 -0.67
C THR A 221 -3.71 -24.44 0.42
N ILE A 222 -5.04 -24.33 0.33
CA ILE A 222 -5.87 -23.66 1.35
C ILE A 222 -5.83 -24.41 2.69
N ALA A 223 -5.91 -25.74 2.67
CA ALA A 223 -5.84 -26.54 3.90
C ALA A 223 -4.50 -26.29 4.63
N TYR A 224 -3.39 -26.31 3.90
CA TYR A 224 -2.09 -25.96 4.45
C TYR A 224 -2.04 -24.53 4.99
N ALA A 225 -2.56 -23.54 4.25
CA ALA A 225 -2.59 -22.15 4.72
C ALA A 225 -3.44 -21.98 6.00
N THR A 226 -4.57 -22.68 6.10
CA THR A 226 -5.42 -22.72 7.29
C THR A 226 -4.68 -23.29 8.50
N ALA A 227 -3.94 -24.38 8.31
CA ALA A 227 -3.06 -24.94 9.35
C ALA A 227 -1.98 -23.94 9.79
N MET A 228 -1.47 -23.11 8.88
CA MET A 228 -0.48 -22.08 9.22
C MET A 228 -1.05 -20.94 10.04
N ILE A 229 -2.31 -20.57 9.86
CA ILE A 229 -2.98 -19.64 10.78
C ILE A 229 -3.01 -20.24 12.19
N LEU A 230 -3.40 -21.50 12.34
CA LEU A 230 -3.48 -22.17 13.64
C LEU A 230 -2.12 -22.27 14.36
N VAL A 231 -1.04 -22.52 13.63
CA VAL A 231 0.30 -22.67 14.23
C VAL A 231 1.00 -21.32 14.44
N ARG A 232 0.71 -20.31 13.61
CA ARG A 232 1.44 -19.04 13.55
C ARG A 232 0.61 -17.80 13.86
N HIS A 233 -0.58 -17.99 14.43
CA HIS A 233 -1.46 -16.90 14.87
C HIS A 233 -0.68 -15.81 15.65
N HIS A 234 -0.97 -14.54 15.38
CA HIS A 234 -0.27 -13.40 16.00
C HIS A 234 -0.52 -13.37 17.51
N ASP A 235 -1.75 -13.62 17.97
CA ASP A 235 -2.04 -13.96 19.37
C ASP A 235 -1.56 -15.39 19.71
N PRO A 236 -0.54 -15.57 20.58
CA PRO A 236 -0.05 -16.90 20.96
C PRO A 236 -1.08 -17.76 21.68
N ALA A 237 -2.06 -17.16 22.38
CA ALA A 237 -3.09 -17.90 23.11
C ALA A 237 -4.09 -18.58 22.19
N ARG A 238 -4.14 -18.16 20.92
CA ARG A 238 -5.04 -18.70 19.89
C ARG A 238 -4.37 -19.71 18.96
N ARG A 239 -3.11 -20.06 19.24
CA ARG A 239 -2.40 -21.09 18.49
C ARG A 239 -2.89 -22.46 18.92
N ASP A 240 -3.24 -23.29 17.95
CA ASP A 240 -3.65 -24.67 18.17
C ASP A 240 -2.96 -25.61 17.16
N PRO A 241 -1.74 -26.06 17.46
CA PRO A 241 -1.02 -26.99 16.59
C PRO A 241 -1.67 -28.37 16.47
N ASP A 242 -2.57 -28.75 17.39
CA ASP A 242 -3.23 -30.06 17.37
C ASP A 242 -4.43 -30.09 16.40
N GLU A 243 -5.01 -28.93 16.09
CA GLU A 243 -6.07 -28.75 15.06
C GLU A 243 -5.51 -28.53 13.64
N ALA A 244 -4.18 -28.40 13.49
CA ALA A 244 -3.50 -28.07 12.22
C ALA A 244 -3.26 -29.28 11.31
#